data_AF-A0A351XFG9-F1
#
_entry.id   AF-A0A351XFG9-F1
#
_cell.length_a   1.000
_cell.length_b   1.000
_cell.length_c   1.000
_cell.angle_alpha   90.00
_cell.angle_beta   90.00
_cell.angle_gamma   90.00
#
_symmetry.space_group_name_H-M   'P 1'
#
loop_
_entity.id
_entity.type
_entity.pdbx_description
1 polymer ?
#
loop_
_entity_poly.entity_id
_entity_poly.type
_entity_poly.pdbx_seq_one_letter_code
_entity_poly.pdbx_strand_id
1 'polypeptide(L)'
;MTETTRPKRGVRAGGRAARVAARAAGLPEDERAVRPGQSGGAYKPLTESECRSVYDTALTLLSEFGMGTPIPEFIEVVVPAGGWVDEHERLHFPQSLVEDAVDMAAKSFTWHGFDDNRSIDVGGDRVHFGTAGAAVSVWDHETRKHRPSDLQDVYDVAR
;
A
#
# COMPACT_ATOMS: atom_id res chain seq x y z
N MET A 1 26.89 -36.00 -67.03
CA MET A 1 27.48 -35.17 -65.97
C MET A 1 26.35 -34.71 -65.06
N THR A 2 26.14 -35.39 -63.95
CA THR A 2 25.07 -35.09 -62.99
C THR A 2 25.64 -34.21 -61.87
N GLU A 3 25.32 -32.93 -61.91
CA GLU A 3 25.76 -31.95 -60.93
C GLU A 3 24.91 -32.10 -59.66
N THR A 4 25.55 -32.50 -58.56
CA THR A 4 24.90 -32.71 -57.26
C THR A 4 25.08 -31.45 -56.42
N THR A 5 24.05 -30.62 -56.33
CA THR A 5 24.07 -29.40 -55.50
C THR A 5 23.98 -29.74 -54.02
N ARG A 6 25.06 -29.46 -53.27
CA ARG A 6 25.17 -29.68 -51.83
C ARG A 6 24.30 -28.67 -51.05
N PRO A 7 23.53 -29.08 -50.02
CA PRO A 7 22.67 -28.14 -49.31
C PRO A 7 23.50 -27.15 -48.47
N LYS A 8 23.21 -25.85 -48.60
CA LYS A 8 23.81 -24.80 -47.77
C LYS A 8 23.39 -24.98 -46.31
N ARG A 9 24.39 -25.08 -45.43
CA ARG A 9 24.23 -25.18 -43.97
C ARG A 9 23.46 -23.96 -43.47
N GLY A 10 22.22 -24.16 -43.02
CA GLY A 10 21.40 -23.10 -42.43
C GLY A 10 22.11 -22.49 -41.22
N VAL A 11 22.40 -21.19 -41.30
CA VAL A 11 22.92 -20.41 -40.17
C VAL A 11 21.81 -20.34 -39.13
N ARG A 12 22.01 -20.94 -37.95
CA ARG A 12 21.08 -20.88 -36.81
C ARG A 12 21.05 -19.45 -36.26
N ALA A 13 20.35 -18.54 -36.95
CA ALA A 13 20.27 -17.11 -36.61
C ALA A 13 19.36 -16.82 -35.40
N GLY A 14 18.57 -17.79 -34.94
CA GLY A 14 17.62 -17.61 -33.84
C GLY A 14 18.25 -17.46 -32.45
N GLY A 15 19.51 -17.89 -32.25
CA GLY A 15 20.10 -17.93 -30.91
C GLY A 15 20.31 -16.56 -30.26
N ARG A 16 20.68 -15.53 -31.05
CA ARG A 16 20.84 -14.16 -30.52
C ARG A 16 19.48 -13.53 -30.24
N ALA A 17 18.54 -13.64 -31.17
CA ALA A 17 17.18 -13.13 -31.00
C ALA A 17 16.49 -13.77 -29.78
N ALA A 18 16.62 -15.09 -29.60
CA ALA A 18 16.09 -15.80 -28.44
C ALA A 18 16.72 -15.33 -27.12
N ARG A 19 18.03 -15.07 -27.09
CA ARG A 19 18.70 -14.51 -25.89
C ARG A 19 18.27 -13.08 -25.58
N VAL A 20 17.97 -12.26 -26.60
CA VAL A 20 17.45 -10.90 -26.41
C VAL A 20 16.00 -10.96 -25.90
N ALA A 21 15.16 -11.80 -26.51
CA ALA A 21 13.78 -12.01 -26.08
C ALA A 21 13.70 -12.56 -24.65
N ALA A 22 14.53 -13.54 -24.29
CA ALA A 22 14.58 -14.10 -22.94
C ALA A 22 15.01 -13.05 -21.89
N ARG A 23 15.93 -12.14 -22.24
CA ARG A 23 16.31 -11.04 -21.33
C ARG A 23 15.22 -9.99 -21.20
N ALA A 24 14.47 -9.71 -22.27
CA ALA A 24 13.38 -8.74 -22.27
C ALA A 24 12.12 -9.26 -21.54
N ALA A 25 11.88 -10.58 -21.55
CA ALA A 25 10.74 -11.21 -20.90
C ALA A 25 10.79 -11.18 -19.36
N GLY A 26 11.96 -10.87 -18.77
CA GLY A 26 12.15 -10.86 -17.33
C GLY A 26 12.32 -12.26 -16.72
N LEU A 27 12.52 -12.31 -15.41
CA LEU A 27 12.62 -13.57 -14.66
C LEU A 27 11.23 -14.21 -14.46
N PRO A 28 11.12 -15.54 -14.60
CA PRO A 28 9.97 -16.31 -14.13
C PRO A 28 9.60 -15.96 -12.69
N GLU A 29 8.30 -15.99 -12.33
CA GLU A 29 7.83 -15.55 -11.01
C GLU A 29 8.47 -16.33 -9.85
N ASP A 30 8.72 -17.62 -10.05
CA ASP A 30 9.37 -18.50 -9.09
C ASP A 30 10.88 -18.21 -8.92
N GLU A 31 11.50 -17.53 -9.88
CA GLU A 31 12.90 -17.09 -9.83
C GLU A 31 13.07 -15.65 -9.31
N ARG A 32 11.98 -14.91 -9.10
CA ARG A 32 12.06 -13.53 -8.59
C ARG A 32 12.52 -13.53 -7.14
N ALA A 33 13.62 -12.82 -6.89
CA ALA A 33 14.19 -12.63 -5.55
C ALA A 33 13.31 -11.75 -4.64
N VAL A 34 12.46 -10.89 -5.22
CA VAL A 34 11.52 -10.03 -4.51
C VAL A 34 10.11 -10.34 -4.99
N ARG A 35 9.21 -10.57 -4.04
CA ARG A 35 7.78 -10.85 -4.28
C ARG A 35 6.93 -9.95 -3.38
N PRO A 36 5.73 -9.53 -3.79
CA PRO A 36 4.83 -8.77 -2.92
C PRO A 36 4.56 -9.50 -1.60
N GLY A 37 4.42 -8.76 -0.51
CA GLY A 37 4.07 -9.34 0.79
C GLY A 37 5.18 -10.14 1.45
N GLN A 38 6.46 -9.78 1.26
CA GLN A 38 7.54 -10.35 2.07
C GLN A 38 7.23 -10.16 3.56
N SER A 39 7.58 -11.15 4.39
CA SER A 39 7.52 -11.02 5.84
C SER A 39 8.51 -9.95 6.30
N GLY A 40 8.00 -8.96 7.03
CA GLY A 40 8.78 -7.94 7.69
C GLY A 40 9.09 -8.30 9.14
N GLY A 41 10.04 -7.58 9.74
CA GLY A 41 10.24 -7.59 11.18
C GLY A 41 9.45 -6.48 11.88
N ALA A 42 9.30 -6.60 13.20
CA ALA A 42 8.77 -5.54 14.04
C ALA A 42 9.90 -4.98 14.93
N TYR A 43 10.28 -3.72 14.71
CA TYR A 43 11.14 -3.00 15.66
C TYR A 43 10.29 -2.58 16.87
N LYS A 44 10.66 -3.07 18.06
CA LYS A 44 9.90 -2.86 19.31
C LYS A 44 10.73 -2.04 20.31
N PRO A 45 10.79 -0.71 20.16
CA PRO A 45 11.56 0.16 21.07
C PRO A 45 10.88 0.35 22.43
N LEU A 46 9.58 0.06 22.54
CA LEU A 46 8.80 0.20 23.76
C LEU A 46 8.57 -1.15 24.44
N THR A 47 8.55 -1.12 25.76
CA THR A 47 8.07 -2.21 26.61
C THR A 47 6.54 -2.34 26.54
N GLU A 48 6.02 -3.48 26.97
CA GLU A 48 4.58 -3.72 27.02
C GLU A 48 3.84 -2.69 27.91
N SER A 49 4.45 -2.30 29.03
CA SER A 49 3.89 -1.28 29.91
C SER A 49 3.81 0.09 29.24
N GLU A 50 4.83 0.45 28.46
CA GLU A 50 4.84 1.73 27.73
C GLU A 50 3.80 1.72 26.61
N CYS A 51 3.67 0.60 25.87
CA CYS A 51 2.60 0.42 24.89
C CYS A 51 1.21 0.58 25.54
N ARG A 52 0.99 -0.05 26.71
CA ARG A 52 -0.27 0.09 27.45
C ARG A 52 -0.51 1.53 27.88
N SER A 53 0.50 2.25 28.38
CA SER A 53 0.36 3.66 28.74
C SER A 53 -0.05 4.53 27.55
N VAL A 54 0.52 4.31 26.36
CA VAL A 54 0.13 5.02 25.14
C VAL A 54 -1.31 4.70 24.75
N TYR A 55 -1.70 3.42 24.80
CA TYR A 55 -3.04 2.96 24.48
C TYR A 55 -4.09 3.57 25.42
N ASP A 56 -3.89 3.47 26.74
CA ASP A 56 -4.79 4.01 27.76
C ASP A 56 -4.92 5.54 27.60
N THR A 57 -3.82 6.23 27.31
CA THR A 57 -3.83 7.69 27.04
C THR A 57 -4.66 8.02 25.80
N ALA A 58 -4.54 7.25 24.72
CA ALA A 58 -5.33 7.46 23.51
C ALA A 58 -6.83 7.27 23.77
N LEU A 59 -7.20 6.24 24.54
CA LEU A 59 -8.58 6.03 24.97
C LEU A 59 -9.11 7.18 25.82
N THR A 60 -8.33 7.66 26.80
CA THR A 60 -8.68 8.84 27.60
C THR A 60 -8.88 10.09 26.73
N LEU A 61 -8.00 10.34 25.75
CA LEU A 61 -8.16 11.47 24.84
C LEU A 61 -9.49 11.41 24.08
N LEU A 62 -9.86 10.24 23.57
CA LEU A 62 -11.12 10.06 22.83
C LEU A 62 -12.35 10.15 23.73
N SER A 63 -12.28 9.64 24.97
CA SER A 63 -13.42 9.62 25.88
C SER A 63 -13.61 10.94 26.63
N GLU A 64 -12.53 11.53 27.17
CA GLU A 64 -12.62 12.73 28.02
C GLU A 64 -12.51 14.03 27.23
N PHE A 65 -11.71 14.06 26.17
CA PHE A 65 -11.47 15.29 25.39
C PHE A 65 -12.18 15.29 24.05
N GLY A 66 -12.47 14.13 23.46
CA GLY A 66 -13.20 14.00 22.20
C GLY A 66 -12.47 14.58 20.98
N MET A 67 -13.14 14.53 19.83
CA MET A 67 -12.65 15.01 18.52
C MET A 67 -13.44 16.24 18.08
N GLY A 68 -12.74 17.32 17.73
CA GLY A 68 -13.37 18.54 17.25
C GLY A 68 -13.78 18.47 15.78
N THR A 69 -14.71 19.34 15.39
CA THR A 69 -15.23 19.44 14.01
C THR A 69 -15.75 18.10 13.45
N PRO A 70 -16.58 17.35 14.19
CA PRO A 70 -17.20 16.14 13.65
C PRO A 70 -18.16 16.52 12.51
N ILE A 71 -18.10 15.79 11.40
CA ILE A 71 -19.12 15.92 10.35
C ILE A 71 -20.42 15.21 10.80
N PRO A 72 -21.60 15.66 10.35
CA PRO A 72 -22.90 15.13 10.80
C PRO A 72 -23.01 13.60 10.71
N GLU A 73 -22.46 13.01 9.65
CA GLU A 73 -22.51 11.57 9.40
C GLU A 73 -21.79 10.75 10.49
N PHE A 74 -20.72 11.27 11.09
CA PHE A 74 -20.07 10.60 12.22
C PHE A 74 -20.91 10.73 13.49
N ILE A 75 -21.54 11.87 13.74
CA ILE A 75 -22.42 12.05 14.91
C ILE A 75 -23.59 11.05 14.82
N GLU A 76 -24.21 10.92 13.65
CA GLU A 76 -25.32 10.01 13.40
C GLU A 76 -24.99 8.53 13.64
N VAL A 77 -23.72 8.14 13.49
CA VAL A 77 -23.27 6.76 13.75
C VAL A 77 -22.82 6.58 15.19
N VAL A 78 -22.05 7.53 15.72
CA VAL A 78 -21.33 7.38 17.00
C VAL A 78 -22.25 7.65 18.19
N VAL A 79 -23.16 8.62 18.12
CA VAL A 79 -24.05 8.95 19.24
C VAL A 79 -25.01 7.79 19.55
N PRO A 80 -25.69 7.16 18.57
CA PRO A 80 -26.50 5.98 18.84
C PRO A 80 -25.70 4.78 19.38
N ALA A 81 -24.40 4.71 19.07
CA ALA A 81 -23.50 3.68 19.57
C ALA A 81 -22.95 3.97 20.99
N GLY A 82 -23.40 5.05 21.63
CA GLY A 82 -23.03 5.40 23.01
C GLY A 82 -22.03 6.55 23.14
N GLY A 83 -21.57 7.12 22.02
CA GLY A 83 -20.85 8.38 22.04
C GLY A 83 -21.75 9.58 22.33
N TRP A 84 -21.13 10.74 22.51
CA TRP A 84 -21.86 11.98 22.78
C TRP A 84 -21.12 13.19 22.22
N VAL A 85 -21.85 14.30 22.06
CA VAL A 85 -21.27 15.60 21.70
C VAL A 85 -21.33 16.50 22.92
N ASP A 86 -20.23 17.14 23.27
CA ASP A 86 -20.14 18.05 24.42
C ASP A 86 -20.60 19.49 24.08
N GLU A 87 -20.56 20.39 25.07
CA GLU A 87 -20.86 21.82 24.89
C GLU A 87 -19.90 22.57 23.96
N HIS A 88 -18.78 21.96 23.61
CA HIS A 88 -17.76 22.50 22.70
C HIS A 88 -17.85 21.91 21.29
N GLU A 89 -18.96 21.21 20.98
CA GLU A 89 -19.21 20.56 19.70
C GLU A 89 -18.16 19.50 19.34
N ARG A 90 -17.62 18.82 20.35
CA ARG A 90 -16.64 17.74 20.19
C ARG A 90 -17.33 16.39 20.34
N LEU A 91 -17.00 15.44 19.48
CA LEU A 91 -17.53 14.08 19.51
C LEU A 91 -16.65 13.18 20.38
N HIS A 92 -17.24 12.57 21.41
CA HIS A 92 -16.58 11.69 22.36
C HIS A 92 -16.92 10.23 22.11
N PHE A 93 -15.97 9.35 22.45
CA PHE A 93 -16.07 7.92 22.23
C PHE A 93 -15.81 7.17 23.55
N PRO A 94 -16.78 6.40 24.08
CA PRO A 94 -16.54 5.50 25.19
C PRO A 94 -15.42 4.52 24.85
N GLN A 95 -14.61 4.15 25.85
CA GLN A 95 -13.51 3.22 25.65
C GLN A 95 -13.97 1.89 25.06
N SER A 96 -15.07 1.33 25.58
CA SER A 96 -15.65 0.09 25.07
C SER A 96 -16.09 0.20 23.61
N LEU A 97 -16.61 1.36 23.17
CA LEU A 97 -16.98 1.56 21.77
C LEU A 97 -15.75 1.52 20.85
N VAL A 98 -14.64 2.12 21.28
CA VAL A 98 -13.38 2.09 20.52
C VAL A 98 -12.82 0.66 20.45
N GLU A 99 -12.84 -0.05 21.57
CA GLU A 99 -12.38 -1.44 21.68
C GLU A 99 -13.20 -2.39 20.80
N ASP A 100 -14.52 -2.32 20.89
CA ASP A 100 -15.43 -3.11 20.07
C ASP A 100 -15.22 -2.86 18.57
N ALA A 101 -14.96 -1.60 18.18
CA ALA A 101 -14.66 -1.24 16.80
C ALA A 101 -13.32 -1.80 16.32
N VAL A 102 -12.27 -1.75 17.14
CA VAL A 102 -10.95 -2.32 16.83
C VAL A 102 -11.02 -3.84 16.72
N ASP A 103 -11.80 -4.49 17.58
CA ASP A 103 -12.00 -5.94 17.56
C ASP A 103 -12.79 -6.40 16.33
N MET A 104 -13.80 -5.64 15.92
CA MET A 104 -14.55 -5.90 14.69
C MET A 104 -13.70 -5.77 13.42
N ALA A 105 -12.63 -4.95 13.45
CA ALA A 105 -11.81 -4.70 12.27
C ALA A 105 -11.13 -5.99 11.74
N ALA A 106 -11.17 -6.17 10.42
CA ALA A 106 -10.54 -7.30 9.74
C ALA A 106 -9.02 -7.33 9.99
N LYS A 107 -8.51 -8.46 10.48
CA LYS A 107 -7.07 -8.64 10.74
C LYS A 107 -6.28 -8.96 9.46
N SER A 108 -6.98 -9.45 8.44
CA SER A 108 -6.45 -9.68 7.09
C SER A 108 -7.56 -9.62 6.05
N PHE A 109 -7.24 -9.16 4.85
CA PHE A 109 -8.16 -9.14 3.71
C PHE A 109 -7.38 -9.14 2.40
N THR A 110 -8.03 -9.56 1.31
CA THR A 110 -7.47 -9.45 -0.03
C THR A 110 -7.80 -8.06 -0.59
N TRP A 111 -6.77 -7.30 -0.93
CA TRP A 111 -6.90 -6.08 -1.71
C TRP A 111 -6.81 -6.44 -3.19
N HIS A 112 -7.96 -6.38 -3.86
CA HIS A 112 -8.08 -6.77 -5.25
C HIS A 112 -7.44 -5.75 -6.20
N GLY A 113 -6.57 -6.24 -7.07
CA GLY A 113 -6.05 -5.49 -8.20
C GLY A 113 -7.05 -5.44 -9.34
N PHE A 114 -6.81 -4.56 -10.32
CA PHE A 114 -7.60 -4.54 -11.56
C PHE A 114 -7.45 -5.86 -12.34
N ASP A 115 -6.22 -6.38 -12.40
CA ASP A 115 -5.94 -7.73 -12.86
C ASP A 115 -5.91 -8.68 -11.65
N ASP A 116 -6.54 -9.85 -11.76
CA ASP A 116 -6.61 -10.84 -10.67
C ASP A 116 -5.22 -11.22 -10.12
N ASN A 117 -4.22 -11.31 -11.01
CA ASN A 117 -2.83 -11.64 -10.66
C ASN A 117 -2.06 -10.51 -9.96
N ARG A 118 -2.70 -9.34 -9.74
CA ARG A 118 -2.13 -8.20 -9.00
C ARG A 118 -2.80 -7.98 -7.64
N SER A 119 -3.72 -8.87 -7.24
CA SER A 119 -4.31 -8.82 -5.90
C SER A 119 -3.27 -9.14 -4.84
N ILE A 120 -3.36 -8.50 -3.67
CA ILE A 120 -2.44 -8.71 -2.55
C ILE A 120 -3.21 -9.03 -1.28
N ASP A 121 -2.61 -9.86 -0.42
CA ASP A 121 -3.16 -10.11 0.91
C ASP A 121 -2.56 -9.14 1.93
N VAL A 122 -3.42 -8.30 2.51
CA VAL A 122 -3.06 -7.34 3.55
C VAL A 122 -3.25 -7.98 4.92
N GLY A 123 -2.36 -7.65 5.86
CA GLY A 123 -2.40 -8.13 7.25
C GLY A 123 -1.30 -9.14 7.58
N GLY A 124 -1.18 -9.43 8.88
CA GLY A 124 -0.06 -10.19 9.43
C GLY A 124 1.22 -9.37 9.45
N ASP A 125 2.34 -10.00 9.10
CA ASP A 125 3.67 -9.39 8.99
C ASP A 125 4.05 -9.05 7.53
N ARG A 126 3.10 -9.15 6.60
CA ARG A 126 3.32 -8.92 5.17
C ARG A 126 3.52 -7.45 4.88
N VAL A 127 4.61 -7.12 4.19
CA VAL A 127 4.95 -5.76 3.78
C VAL A 127 4.68 -5.57 2.29
N HIS A 128 3.93 -4.50 1.97
CA HIS A 128 3.64 -4.07 0.62
C HIS A 128 4.08 -2.62 0.43
N PHE A 129 4.55 -2.29 -0.78
CA PHE A 129 4.89 -0.91 -1.13
C PHE A 129 3.73 -0.24 -1.84
N GLY A 130 3.44 0.99 -1.44
CA GLY A 130 2.47 1.86 -2.09
C GLY A 130 3.10 3.21 -2.43
N THR A 131 2.49 3.94 -3.35
CA THR A 131 2.87 5.32 -3.64
C THR A 131 2.35 6.25 -2.54
N ALA A 132 3.10 7.31 -2.24
CA ALA A 132 2.61 8.37 -1.37
C ALA A 132 1.64 9.26 -2.17
N GLY A 133 0.37 9.31 -1.76
CA GLY A 133 -0.64 10.13 -2.41
C GLY A 133 -0.59 11.58 -1.94
N ALA A 134 -0.87 12.52 -2.86
CA ALA A 134 -1.05 13.96 -2.61
C ALA A 134 0.19 14.87 -2.59
N ALA A 135 1.24 14.55 -3.37
CA ALA A 135 2.29 15.54 -3.65
C ALA A 135 1.73 16.68 -4.53
N VAL A 136 1.46 17.84 -3.94
CA VAL A 136 1.01 19.05 -4.68
C VAL A 136 2.16 19.81 -5.35
N SER A 137 3.40 19.38 -5.10
CA SER A 137 4.60 19.93 -5.70
C SER A 137 5.57 18.83 -6.07
N VAL A 138 6.21 18.98 -7.23
CA VAL A 138 7.20 18.05 -7.78
C VAL A 138 8.54 18.76 -7.89
N TRP A 139 9.61 18.05 -7.52
CA TRP A 139 10.97 18.49 -7.80
C TRP A 139 11.31 18.21 -9.25
N ASP A 140 11.53 19.27 -10.03
CA ASP A 140 11.98 19.16 -11.42
C ASP A 140 13.51 19.06 -11.46
N HIS A 141 14.01 17.95 -12.00
CA HIS A 141 15.45 17.69 -12.08
C HIS A 141 16.17 18.57 -13.11
N GLU A 142 15.49 19.02 -14.16
CA GLU A 142 16.08 19.85 -15.21
C GLU A 142 16.26 21.28 -14.71
N THR A 143 15.20 21.85 -14.13
CA THR A 143 15.24 23.23 -13.63
C THR A 143 15.78 23.35 -12.22
N ARG A 144 15.90 22.23 -11.48
CA ARG A 144 16.29 22.15 -10.06
C ARG A 144 15.43 23.02 -9.17
N LYS A 145 14.11 23.02 -9.42
CA LYS A 145 13.13 23.81 -8.69
C LYS A 145 11.89 22.98 -8.39
N HIS A 146 11.19 23.36 -7.33
CA HIS A 146 9.85 22.89 -7.09
C HIS A 146 8.87 23.60 -8.01
N ARG A 147 7.95 22.84 -8.60
CA ARG A 147 6.79 23.34 -9.35
C ARG A 147 5.51 22.69 -8.85
N PRO A 148 4.33 23.26 -9.13
CA PRO A 148 3.07 22.56 -8.96
C PRO A 148 3.06 21.25 -9.75
N SER A 149 2.43 20.21 -9.18
CA SER A 149 2.18 18.95 -9.89
C SER A 149 1.14 19.13 -11.00
N ASP A 150 1.25 18.39 -12.09
CA ASP A 150 0.25 18.33 -13.16
C ASP A 150 -0.19 16.87 -13.46
N LEU A 151 -1.06 16.69 -14.46
CA LEU A 151 -1.56 15.37 -14.84
C LEU A 151 -0.48 14.46 -15.45
N GLN A 152 0.56 15.04 -16.04
CA GLN A 152 1.66 14.27 -16.60
C GLN A 152 2.46 13.60 -15.48
N ASP A 153 2.67 14.29 -14.35
CA ASP A 153 3.32 13.71 -13.17
C ASP A 153 2.57 12.49 -12.63
N VAL A 154 1.22 12.57 -12.59
CA VAL A 154 0.38 11.45 -12.15
C VAL A 154 0.55 10.24 -13.08
N TYR A 155 0.56 10.48 -14.39
CA TYR A 155 0.78 9.43 -15.39
C TYR A 155 2.17 8.81 -15.24
N ASP A 156 3.21 9.62 -15.11
CA ASP A 156 4.60 9.15 -15.04
C ASP A 156 4.91 8.36 -13.76
N VAL A 157 4.24 8.68 -12.64
CA VAL A 157 4.38 7.92 -11.38
C VAL A 157 3.61 6.59 -11.41
N ALA A 158 2.53 6.51 -12.19
CA ALA A 158 1.63 5.35 -12.19
C ALA A 158 1.95 4.27 -13.23
N ARG A 159 2.73 4.59 -14.27
CA ARG A 159 2.97 3.71 -15.44
C ARG A 159 4.07 2.66 -15.27
#